data_AF-A0AA86TSS7-F1
#
_entry.id   AF-A0AA86TSS7-F1
#
_cell.length_a   1.000
_cell.length_b   1.000
_cell.length_c   1.000
_cell.angle_alpha   90.00
_cell.angle_beta   90.00
_cell.angle_gamma   90.00
#
_symmetry.space_group_name_H-M   'P 1'
#
loop_
_entity.id
_entity.type
_entity.pdbx_description
1 polymer ?
#
loop_
_entity_poly.entity_id
_entity_poly.type
_entity_poly.pdbx_seq_one_letter_code
_entity_poly.pdbx_strand_id
1 'polypeptide(L)'
;MNFKKQWINVLMFGLENSGKSQLFNQWSKHKLIQTSPTKGFAIGTIQSENVSVSIRDFGGQPHLRKLWCNYLQSASVIFFVIDSTQRDYKQIQEAKFELLNLLDNEMIDQVPFLVLFNQSDLQNSFTTEEIIGNT
;
A
#
# COMPACT_ATOMS: atom_id res chain seq x y z
N MET A 1 27.75 -15.66 -16.76
CA MET A 1 27.26 -14.27 -16.89
C MET A 1 26.72 -13.90 -15.52
N ASN A 2 27.37 -12.99 -14.78
CA ASN A 2 26.89 -12.57 -13.45
C ASN A 2 25.80 -11.52 -13.64
N PHE A 3 24.53 -11.91 -13.52
CA PHE A 3 23.43 -10.95 -13.51
C PHE A 3 23.48 -10.16 -12.20
N LYS A 4 23.56 -8.83 -12.30
CA LYS A 4 23.49 -7.95 -11.13
C LYS A 4 22.06 -8.03 -10.59
N LYS A 5 21.90 -8.49 -9.34
CA LYS A 5 20.59 -8.59 -8.69
C LYS A 5 19.91 -7.23 -8.66
N GLN A 6 18.73 -7.12 -9.28
CA GLN A 6 17.95 -5.89 -9.32
C GLN A 6 17.20 -5.71 -7.99
N TRP A 7 17.17 -4.48 -7.46
CA TRP A 7 16.40 -4.15 -6.27
C TRP A 7 15.16 -3.35 -6.64
N ILE A 8 14.02 -3.74 -6.09
CA ILE A 8 12.75 -3.04 -6.24
C ILE A 8 12.26 -2.65 -4.84
N ASN A 9 12.03 -1.37 -4.62
CA ASN A 9 11.50 -0.85 -3.36
C ASN A 9 10.01 -0.54 -3.51
N VAL A 10 9.17 -1.30 -2.83
CA VAL A 10 7.73 -1.10 -2.76
C VAL A 10 7.38 -0.36 -1.48
N LEU A 11 6.77 0.82 -1.60
CA LEU A 11 6.17 1.52 -0.46
C LEU A 11 4.68 1.23 -0.42
N MET A 12 4.18 0.76 0.72
CA MET A 12 2.77 0.45 0.91
C MET A 12 2.12 1.46 1.86
N PHE A 13 1.23 2.27 1.31
CA PHE A 13 0.47 3.33 1.99
C PHE A 13 -1.03 3.02 2.01
N GLY A 14 -1.78 3.81 2.78
CA GLY A 14 -3.23 3.65 2.97
C GLY A 14 -3.63 3.82 4.44
N LEU A 15 -4.92 4.07 4.69
CA LEU A 15 -5.44 4.32 6.04
C LEU A 15 -5.22 3.15 7.00
N GLU A 16 -5.33 3.38 8.29
CA GLU A 16 -5.35 2.27 9.25
C GLU A 16 -6.50 1.29 8.93
N ASN A 17 -6.31 0.02 9.28
CA ASN A 17 -7.26 -1.06 8.99
C ASN A 17 -7.50 -1.39 7.50
N SER A 18 -6.81 -0.75 6.54
CA SER A 18 -6.95 -1.12 5.12
C SER A 18 -6.42 -2.52 4.74
N GLY A 19 -5.75 -3.20 5.68
CA GLY A 19 -5.21 -4.56 5.49
C GLY A 19 -3.78 -4.62 4.93
N LYS A 20 -3.06 -3.49 4.86
CA LYS A 20 -1.64 -3.44 4.45
C LYS A 20 -0.77 -4.48 5.16
N SER A 21 -0.85 -4.55 6.48
CA SER A 21 -0.03 -5.47 7.27
C SER A 21 -0.37 -6.94 7.02
N GLN A 22 -1.62 -7.25 6.67
CA GLN A 22 -2.02 -8.60 6.27
C GLN A 22 -1.42 -8.97 4.91
N LEU A 23 -1.55 -8.09 3.91
CA LEU A 23 -0.91 -8.25 2.59
C LEU A 23 0.61 -8.39 2.73
N PHE A 24 1.22 -7.50 3.52
CA PHE A 24 2.66 -7.53 3.81
C PHE A 24 3.11 -8.86 4.41
N ASN A 25 2.43 -9.37 5.44
CA ASN A 25 2.79 -10.64 6.06
C ASN A 25 2.56 -11.82 5.12
N GLN A 26 1.49 -11.78 4.31
CA GLN A 26 1.22 -12.81 3.32
C GLN A 26 2.32 -12.86 2.26
N TRP A 27 2.74 -11.71 1.71
CA TRP A 27 3.74 -11.66 0.66
C TRP A 27 5.17 -11.86 1.15
N SER A 28 5.55 -11.23 2.26
CA SER A 28 6.94 -11.25 2.75
C SER A 28 7.27 -12.45 3.62
N LYS A 29 6.26 -13.02 4.30
CA LYS A 29 6.47 -14.10 5.29
C LYS A 29 5.69 -15.37 4.98
N HIS A 30 4.81 -15.37 3.98
CA HIS A 30 3.91 -16.48 3.67
C HIS A 30 3.03 -16.86 4.89
N LYS A 31 2.56 -15.87 5.64
CA LYS A 31 1.75 -16.08 6.85
C LYS A 31 0.56 -15.14 6.92
N LEU A 32 -0.61 -15.70 7.18
CA LEU A 32 -1.81 -14.98 7.60
C LEU A 32 -1.85 -14.92 9.13
N ILE A 33 -1.36 -13.82 9.71
CA ILE A 33 -1.33 -13.61 11.17
C ILE A 33 -2.19 -12.41 11.50
N GLN A 34 -2.87 -12.45 12.65
CA GLN A 34 -3.55 -11.29 13.20
C GLN A 34 -2.56 -10.13 13.41
N THR A 35 -2.92 -8.95 12.93
CA THR A 35 -2.06 -7.77 12.97
C THR A 35 -2.58 -6.73 13.97
N SER A 36 -1.67 -6.03 14.63
CA SER A 36 -1.95 -4.80 15.37
C SER A 36 -1.55 -3.57 14.54
N PRO A 37 -2.03 -2.36 14.88
CA PRO A 37 -1.64 -1.14 14.16
C PRO A 37 -0.12 -0.96 14.10
N THR A 38 0.42 -0.79 12.89
CA THR A 38 1.86 -0.61 12.65
C THR A 38 2.36 0.71 13.23
N LYS A 39 3.30 0.65 14.17
CA LYS A 39 4.01 1.83 14.70
C LYS A 39 5.15 2.21 13.75
N GLY A 40 5.02 3.33 13.05
CA GLY A 40 6.01 3.77 12.06
C GLY A 40 5.91 2.96 10.77
N PHE A 41 6.77 1.95 10.61
CA PHE A 41 6.75 1.04 9.45
C PHE A 41 7.39 -0.33 9.77
N ALA A 42 7.05 -1.35 8.98
CA ALA A 42 7.73 -2.65 8.95
C ALA A 42 8.40 -2.86 7.57
N ILE A 43 9.49 -3.62 7.53
CA ILE A 43 10.20 -3.94 6.28
C ILE A 43 10.34 -5.46 6.16
N GLY A 44 10.10 -5.96 4.95
CA GLY A 44 10.30 -7.36 4.58
C GLY A 44 10.94 -7.44 3.20
N THR A 45 11.64 -8.53 2.92
CA THR A 45 12.30 -8.74 1.62
C THR A 45 11.87 -10.06 1.02
N ILE A 46 11.41 -10.02 -0.21
CA ILE A 46 11.16 -11.20 -1.04
C ILE A 46 12.38 -11.38 -1.94
N GLN A 47 12.99 -12.56 -1.90
CA GLN A 47 14.14 -12.86 -2.72
C GLN A 47 13.76 -13.81 -3.86
N SER A 48 14.17 -13.44 -5.07
CA SER A 48 14.22 -14.31 -6.24
C SER A 48 15.65 -14.35 -6.77
N GLU A 49 15.91 -15.21 -7.76
CA GLU A 49 17.25 -15.44 -8.31
C GLU A 49 17.88 -14.13 -8.84
N ASN A 50 17.12 -13.35 -9.61
CA ASN A 50 17.63 -12.14 -10.27
C ASN A 50 17.08 -10.82 -9.69
N VAL A 51 16.11 -10.88 -8.78
CA VAL A 51 15.42 -9.71 -8.20
C VAL A 51 15.28 -9.85 -6.69
N SER A 52 15.53 -8.77 -5.96
CA SER A 52 15.16 -8.60 -4.55
C SER A 52 14.08 -7.52 -4.46
N VAL A 53 12.94 -7.84 -3.85
CA VAL A 53 11.87 -6.88 -3.61
C VAL A 53 11.84 -6.54 -2.13
N SER A 54 12.11 -5.28 -1.79
CA SER A 54 11.94 -4.72 -0.45
C SER A 54 10.54 -4.13 -0.35
N ILE A 55 9.72 -4.62 0.57
CA ILE A 55 8.38 -4.11 0.82
C ILE A 55 8.37 -3.41 2.18
N ARG A 56 7.88 -2.17 2.19
CA ARG A 56 7.72 -1.38 3.42
C ARG A 56 6.24 -1.11 3.70
N ASP A 57 5.73 -1.69 4.78
CA ASP A 57 4.37 -1.46 5.31
C ASP A 57 4.39 -0.26 6.25
N PHE A 58 3.70 0.82 5.91
CA PHE A 58 3.62 2.01 6.75
C PHE A 58 2.36 2.03 7.64
N GLY A 59 2.51 2.60 8.83
CA GLY A 59 1.38 2.93 9.69
C GLY A 59 0.41 3.89 9.01
N GLY A 60 -0.89 3.57 9.10
CA GLY A 60 -1.97 4.33 8.48
C GLY A 60 -2.72 5.28 9.41
N GLN A 61 -2.30 5.36 10.68
CA GLN A 61 -2.91 6.28 11.66
C GLN A 61 -2.57 7.73 11.29
N PRO A 62 -3.49 8.69 11.45
CA PRO A 62 -3.29 10.07 11.01
C PRO A 62 -1.94 10.68 11.42
N HIS A 63 -1.54 10.49 12.68
CA HIS A 63 -0.28 11.03 13.22
C HIS A 63 1.00 10.37 12.65
N LEU A 64 0.89 9.20 12.02
CA LEU A 64 1.98 8.48 11.38
C LEU A 64 2.12 8.77 9.88
N ARG A 65 1.07 9.25 9.21
CA ARG A 65 1.07 9.47 7.75
C ARG A 65 2.07 10.52 7.29
N LYS A 66 2.43 11.45 8.17
CA LYS A 66 3.55 12.39 7.97
C LYS A 66 4.89 11.70 7.67
N LEU A 67 5.04 10.41 7.99
CA LEU A 67 6.24 9.65 7.66
C LEU A 67 6.27 9.22 6.19
N TRP A 68 5.14 9.17 5.48
CA TRP A 68 5.08 8.64 4.12
C TRP A 68 5.94 9.46 3.14
N CYS A 69 5.82 10.79 3.19
CA CYS A 69 6.55 11.69 2.31
C CYS A 69 8.08 11.60 2.46
N ASN A 70 8.56 11.25 3.65
CA ASN A 70 10.00 11.10 3.93
C ASN A 70 10.68 9.97 3.15
N TYR A 71 9.92 9.06 2.54
CA TYR A 71 10.46 7.88 1.86
C TYR A 71 10.17 7.84 0.36
N LEU A 72 9.42 8.80 -0.19
CA LEU A 72 8.98 8.77 -1.59
C LEU A 72 10.14 8.69 -2.59
N GLN A 73 11.25 9.38 -2.32
CA GLN A 73 12.46 9.32 -3.16
C GLN A 73 13.05 7.91 -3.33
N SER A 74 12.76 6.99 -2.40
CA SER A 74 13.26 5.62 -2.46
C SER A 74 12.35 4.66 -3.23
N ALA A 75 11.15 5.10 -3.64
CA ALA A 75 10.14 4.26 -4.24
C ALA A 75 10.53 3.81 -5.65
N SER A 76 10.48 2.50 -5.89
CA SER A 76 10.44 1.94 -7.24
C SER A 76 8.99 1.75 -7.70
N VAL A 77 8.09 1.45 -6.75
CA VAL A 77 6.65 1.30 -6.96
C VAL A 77 5.93 1.73 -5.68
N ILE A 78 4.75 2.34 -5.81
CA ILE A 78 3.89 2.68 -4.68
C ILE A 78 2.59 1.88 -4.76
N PHE A 79 2.23 1.22 -3.66
CA PHE A 79 0.94 0.59 -3.47
C PHE A 79 0.11 1.42 -2.48
N PHE A 80 -1.10 1.81 -2.87
CA PHE A 80 -2.06 2.43 -1.98
C PHE A 80 -3.23 1.48 -1.72
N VAL A 81 -3.37 1.02 -0.49
CA VAL A 81 -4.35 0.00 -0.10
C VAL A 81 -5.59 0.64 0.50
N ILE A 82 -6.74 0.34 -0.09
CA ILE A 82 -8.08 0.76 0.30
C ILE A 82 -8.85 -0.47 0.82
N ASP A 83 -9.54 -0.34 1.95
CA ASP A 83 -10.52 -1.34 2.40
C ASP A 83 -11.78 -1.22 1.54
N SER A 84 -12.05 -2.24 0.72
CA SER A 84 -13.22 -2.23 -0.17
C SER A 84 -14.52 -2.37 0.58
N THR A 85 -14.48 -2.81 1.84
CA THR A 85 -15.67 -2.94 2.68
C THR A 85 -16.02 -1.67 3.44
N GLN A 86 -15.19 -0.63 3.33
CA GLN A 86 -15.40 0.61 4.03
C GLN A 86 -16.68 1.29 3.51
N ARG A 87 -17.65 1.49 4.40
CA ARG A 87 -18.92 2.19 4.11
C ARG A 87 -19.05 3.52 4.83
N ASP A 88 -18.17 3.83 5.78
CA ASP A 88 -18.14 5.16 6.42
C ASP A 88 -17.63 6.19 5.40
N TYR A 89 -18.54 7.07 5.00
CA TYR A 89 -18.26 8.15 4.07
C TYR A 89 -17.06 9.00 4.48
N LYS A 90 -16.85 9.26 5.78
CA LYS A 90 -15.71 10.05 6.26
C LYS A 90 -14.39 9.33 5.99
N GLN A 91 -14.32 8.03 6.24
CA GLN A 91 -13.12 7.23 5.98
C GLN A 91 -12.85 7.08 4.49
N ILE A 92 -13.89 6.97 3.65
CA ILE A 92 -13.74 6.97 2.19
C ILE A 92 -13.16 8.31 1.70
N GLN A 93 -13.71 9.44 2.17
CA GLN A 93 -13.20 10.76 1.80
C GLN A 93 -11.77 10.99 2.30
N GLU A 94 -11.45 10.50 3.50
CA GLU A 94 -10.09 10.55 4.04
C GLU A 94 -9.12 9.72 3.19
N ALA A 95 -9.50 8.51 2.77
CA ALA A 95 -8.67 7.68 1.90
C ALA A 95 -8.45 8.34 0.54
N LYS A 96 -9.50 8.94 -0.03
CA LYS A 96 -9.43 9.71 -1.27
C LYS A 96 -8.50 10.92 -1.14
N PHE A 97 -8.62 11.67 -0.05
CA PHE A 97 -7.78 12.84 0.21
C PHE A 97 -6.30 12.45 0.30
N GLU A 98 -5.97 11.41 1.08
CA GLU A 98 -4.59 10.93 1.22
C GLU A 98 -4.02 10.37 -0.10
N LEU A 99 -4.86 9.66 -0.88
CA LEU A 99 -4.48 9.19 -2.22
C LEU A 99 -4.15 10.35 -3.15
N LEU A 100 -5.02 11.37 -3.22
CA LEU A 100 -4.81 12.53 -4.08
C LEU A 100 -3.58 13.34 -3.65
N ASN A 101 -3.35 13.51 -2.34
CA ASN A 101 -2.14 14.17 -1.84
C ASN A 101 -0.85 13.44 -2.24
N LEU A 102 -0.87 12.11 -2.30
CA LEU A 102 0.27 11.35 -2.79
C LEU A 102 0.46 11.56 -4.30
N LEU A 103 -0.63 11.50 -5.07
CA LEU A 103 -0.61 11.66 -6.53
C LEU A 103 -0.20 13.08 -6.98
N ASP A 104 -0.46 14.10 -6.16
CA ASP A 104 -0.04 15.49 -6.41
C ASP A 104 1.45 15.73 -6.09
N ASN A 105 2.17 14.71 -5.62
CA ASN A 105 3.57 14.85 -5.23
C ASN A 105 4.52 14.60 -6.42
N GLU A 106 5.22 15.64 -6.87
CA GLU A 106 6.17 15.58 -7.99
C GLU A 106 7.28 14.51 -7.83
N MET A 107 7.60 14.08 -6.60
CA MET A 107 8.60 13.03 -6.39
C MET A 107 8.18 11.66 -6.94
N ILE A 108 6.89 11.47 -7.24
CA ILE A 108 6.34 10.19 -7.70
C ILE A 108 5.85 10.21 -9.15
N ASP A 109 6.09 11.29 -9.91
CA ASP A 109 5.61 11.47 -11.30
C ASP A 109 5.97 10.32 -12.24
N GLN A 110 7.13 9.69 -12.03
CA GLN A 110 7.63 8.57 -12.84
C GLN A 110 7.59 7.23 -12.10
N VAL A 111 6.99 7.21 -10.90
CA VAL A 111 6.90 6.00 -10.07
C VAL A 111 5.58 5.29 -10.38
N PRO A 112 5.59 4.03 -10.83
CA PRO A 112 4.38 3.24 -10.98
C PRO A 112 3.56 3.23 -9.69
N PHE A 113 2.27 3.54 -9.82
CA PHE A 113 1.34 3.65 -8.71
C PHE A 113 0.19 2.65 -8.89
N LEU A 114 -0.04 1.81 -7.89
CA LEU A 114 -1.11 0.82 -7.88
C LEU A 114 -2.06 1.08 -6.71
N VAL A 115 -3.34 1.25 -7.02
CA VAL A 115 -4.41 1.29 -6.02
C VAL A 115 -4.96 -0.12 -5.84
N LEU A 116 -4.91 -0.62 -4.61
CA LEU A 116 -5.38 -1.96 -4.24
C LEU A 116 -6.67 -1.86 -3.43
N PHE A 117 -7.76 -2.32 -4.02
CA PHE A 117 -9.05 -2.51 -3.35
C PHE A 117 -9.03 -3.87 -2.65
N ASN A 118 -8.68 -3.85 -1.36
CA ASN A 118 -8.46 -5.03 -0.53
C ASN A 118 -9.77 -5.53 0.12
N GLN A 119 -9.79 -6.77 0.60
CA GLN A 119 -10.95 -7.44 1.21
C GLN A 119 -12.15 -7.56 0.24
N SER A 120 -11.85 -7.73 -1.06
CA SER A 120 -12.86 -7.87 -2.12
C SER A 120 -13.63 -9.20 -2.06
N ASP A 121 -13.16 -10.15 -1.26
CA ASP A 121 -13.83 -11.42 -0.98
C ASP A 121 -15.04 -11.28 -0.03
N LEU A 122 -15.16 -10.16 0.68
CA LEU A 122 -16.25 -9.94 1.63
C LEU A 122 -17.51 -9.40 0.95
N GLN A 123 -18.69 -9.79 1.45
CA GLN A 123 -20.01 -9.47 0.86
C GLN A 123 -20.29 -7.97 0.73
N ASN A 124 -19.67 -7.13 1.57
CA ASN A 124 -19.83 -5.69 1.56
C ASN A 124 -18.69 -4.97 0.84
N SER A 125 -17.93 -5.65 -0.02
CA SER A 125 -16.88 -4.99 -0.80
C SER A 125 -17.46 -4.08 -1.89
N PHE A 126 -16.68 -3.09 -2.35
CA PHE A 126 -17.05 -2.32 -3.54
C PHE A 126 -17.03 -3.23 -4.77
N THR A 127 -18.05 -3.05 -5.60
CA THR A 127 -18.11 -3.59 -6.96
C THR A 127 -17.11 -2.87 -7.86
N THR A 128 -16.78 -3.49 -8.99
CA THR A 128 -15.89 -2.86 -9.98
C THR A 128 -16.49 -1.57 -10.54
N GLU A 129 -17.81 -1.54 -10.72
CA GLU A 129 -18.57 -0.39 -11.19
C GLU A 129 -18.50 0.79 -10.20
N GLU A 130 -18.62 0.53 -8.89
CA GLU A 130 -18.46 1.55 -7.85
C GLU A 130 -17.05 2.13 -7.81
N ILE A 131 -16.03 1.30 -8.09
CA ILE A 131 -14.62 1.69 -8.07
C ILE A 131 -14.26 2.56 -9.28
N ILE A 132 -14.63 2.12 -10.48
CA ILE A 132 -14.28 2.80 -11.74
C ILE A 132 -15.14 4.05 -11.93
N GLY A 133 -16.34 4.06 -11.33
CA GLY A 133 -17.39 5.03 -11.63
C GLY A 133 -17.97 4.76 -13.02
N ASN A 134 -19.27 5.05 -13.19
CA ASN A 134 -19.88 5.03 -14.53
C ASN A 134 -19.13 6.04 -15.42
N THR A 135 -18.33 5.53 -16.35
CA THR A 135 -17.66 6.30 -17.41
C THR A 135 -18.61 6.50 -18.59
#